data_AF-A0A6B2LJM0-F1
#
_entry.id   AF-A0A6B2LJM0-F1
#
_cell.length_a   1.000
_cell.length_b   1.000
_cell.length_c   1.000
_cell.angle_alpha   90.00
_cell.angle_beta   90.00
_cell.angle_gamma   90.00
#
_symmetry.space_group_name_H-M   'P 1'
#
loop_
_entity.id
_entity.type
_entity.pdbx_description
1 polymer ?
#
loop_
_entity_poly.entity_id
_entity_poly.type
_entity_poly.pdbx_seq_one_letter_code
_entity_poly.pdbx_strand_id
1 'polypeptide(L)'
;MFVYSCVNIYAEALRVPSIRDKKEFRGILEAMKLKVPDFQPGNNENNGIEDGVLLEALLADMDEVDTDSLYLMKMVSFEKDDDTNFHIDFITSCTNLRALNFAIPTASRFKCKIMSGDILPAVVTTTSIITGLVEMELYKIL
;
A
#
# COMPACT_ATOMS: atom_id res chain seq x y z
N MET A 1 4.97 -11.34 6.65
CA MET A 1 5.37 -10.46 5.52
C MET A 1 4.75 -9.08 5.60
N PHE A 2 3.47 -8.94 5.97
CA PHE A 2 2.80 -7.63 6.06
C PHE A 2 3.56 -6.57 6.88
N VAL A 3 3.94 -6.90 8.13
CA VAL A 3 4.66 -5.95 9.00
C VAL A 3 6.01 -5.54 8.39
N TYR A 4 6.69 -6.48 7.72
CA TYR A 4 7.98 -6.23 7.09
C TYR A 4 7.87 -5.26 5.89
N SER A 5 6.91 -5.48 4.98
CA SER A 5 6.70 -4.57 3.85
C SER A 5 6.16 -3.21 4.30
N CYS A 6 5.28 -3.20 5.30
CA CYS A 6 4.75 -1.97 5.91
C CYS A 6 5.88 -1.10 6.50
N VAL A 7 6.74 -1.69 7.34
CA VAL A 7 7.85 -0.95 7.98
C VAL A 7 8.83 -0.39 6.94
N ASN A 8 9.14 -1.12 5.88
CA ASN A 8 10.06 -0.62 4.85
C ASN A 8 9.47 0.55 4.05
N ILE A 9 8.17 0.54 3.77
CA ILE A 9 7.48 1.68 3.14
C ILE A 9 7.45 2.88 4.09
N TYR A 10 7.16 2.67 5.37
CA TYR A 10 7.21 3.74 6.38
C TYR A 10 8.62 4.31 6.58
N ALA A 11 9.64 3.46 6.58
CA ALA A 11 11.03 3.88 6.66
C ALA A 11 11.38 4.79 5.47
N GLU A 12 10.93 4.45 4.25
CA GLU A 12 11.09 5.31 3.09
C GLU A 12 10.35 6.65 3.24
N ALA A 13 9.10 6.63 3.71
CA ALA A 13 8.30 7.84 3.92
C ALA A 13 8.95 8.78 4.95
N LEU A 14 9.52 8.22 6.02
CA LEU A 14 10.22 8.96 7.07
C LEU A 14 11.69 9.26 6.75
N ARG A 15 12.22 8.81 5.60
CA ARG A 15 13.64 8.92 5.19
C ARG A 15 14.62 8.26 6.17
N VAL A 16 14.20 7.18 6.81
CA VAL A 16 15.02 6.35 7.71
C VAL A 16 15.56 5.14 6.95
N PRO A 17 16.79 4.66 7.24
CA PRO A 17 17.31 3.45 6.62
C PRO A 17 16.38 2.24 6.82
N SER A 18 16.05 1.55 5.72
CA SER A 18 15.23 0.34 5.74
C SER A 18 16.06 -0.91 6.02
N ILE A 19 15.49 -1.87 6.76
CA ILE A 19 16.14 -3.13 7.10
C ILE A 19 15.72 -4.17 6.07
N ARG A 20 16.68 -4.62 5.27
CA ARG A 20 16.45 -5.59 4.18
C ARG A 20 16.62 -7.05 4.62
N ASP A 21 17.34 -7.31 5.71
CA ASP A 21 17.47 -8.67 6.24
C ASP A 21 16.27 -9.02 7.13
N LYS A 22 15.54 -10.06 6.72
CA LYS A 22 14.38 -10.57 7.46
C LYS A 22 14.76 -11.17 8.81
N LYS A 23 15.98 -11.70 8.96
CA LYS A 23 16.45 -12.27 10.22
C LYS A 23 16.71 -11.18 11.26
N GLU A 24 17.41 -10.13 10.85
CA GLU A 24 17.65 -8.94 11.67
C GLU A 24 16.34 -8.29 12.09
N PHE A 25 15.43 -8.08 11.13
CA PHE A 25 14.11 -7.53 11.40
C PHE A 25 13.34 -8.32 12.46
N ARG A 26 13.37 -9.66 12.38
CA ARG A 26 12.71 -10.52 13.37
C ARG A 26 13.34 -10.38 14.76
N GLY A 27 14.67 -10.31 14.85
CA GLY A 27 15.37 -10.12 16.13
C GLY A 27 14.97 -8.81 16.82
N ILE A 28 14.82 -7.73 16.05
CA ILE A 28 14.37 -6.42 16.56
C ILE A 28 12.93 -6.49 17.06
N LEU A 29 12.02 -7.13 16.31
CA LEU A 29 10.62 -7.29 16.74
C LEU A 29 10.50 -8.07 18.05
N GLU A 30 11.29 -9.12 18.22
CA GLU A 30 11.30 -9.93 19.44
C GLU A 30 11.90 -9.14 20.63
N ALA A 31 12.91 -8.30 20.37
CA ALA A 31 13.50 -7.43 21.39
C ALA A 31 12.55 -6.32 21.87
N MET A 32 11.70 -5.80 21.00
CA MET A 32 10.81 -4.66 21.29
C MET A 32 9.65 -5.03 22.25
N LYS A 33 9.35 -6.32 22.44
CA LYS A 33 8.30 -6.84 23.35
C LYS A 33 6.99 -6.03 23.30
N LEU A 34 6.46 -5.84 22.10
CA LEU A 34 5.24 -5.08 21.85
C LEU A 34 4.07 -5.63 22.68
N LYS A 35 3.43 -4.76 23.46
CA LYS A 35 2.16 -5.07 24.14
C LYS A 35 1.02 -4.64 23.22
N VAL A 36 0.26 -5.62 22.73
CA VAL A 36 -0.97 -5.35 21.97
C VAL A 36 -2.07 -5.05 22.99
N PRO A 37 -2.69 -3.86 22.97
CA PRO A 37 -3.80 -3.54 23.86
C PRO A 37 -5.01 -4.42 23.53
N ASP A 38 -5.81 -4.75 24.55
CA ASP A 38 -7.05 -5.50 24.36
C ASP A 38 -8.08 -4.66 23.60
N PHE A 39 -8.78 -5.30 22.65
CA PHE A 39 -9.83 -4.64 21.89
C PHE A 39 -11.03 -4.33 22.78
N GLN A 40 -11.46 -3.07 22.79
CA GLN A 40 -12.70 -2.63 23.43
C GLN A 40 -13.71 -2.22 22.34
N PRO A 41 -14.90 -2.84 22.26
CA PRO A 41 -15.91 -2.45 21.28
C PRO A 41 -16.46 -1.07 21.62
N GLY A 42 -16.48 -0.16 20.65
CA GLY A 42 -17.10 1.16 20.81
C GLY A 42 -18.63 1.07 20.86
N ASN A 43 -19.26 1.79 21.78
CA ASN A 43 -20.71 1.99 21.81
C ASN A 43 -21.10 3.12 20.84
N ASN A 44 -21.85 2.81 19.78
CA ASN A 44 -22.28 3.76 18.74
C ASN A 44 -23.51 4.61 19.16
N GLU A 45 -23.70 4.90 20.44
CA GLU A 45 -25.00 5.38 20.93
C GLU A 45 -25.20 6.90 20.94
N ASN A 46 -24.24 7.79 20.60
CA ASN A 46 -24.47 9.26 20.62
C ASN A 46 -23.60 10.12 19.65
N ASN A 47 -23.37 9.66 18.42
CA ASN A 47 -22.34 10.22 17.51
C ASN A 47 -22.62 11.61 16.87
N GLY A 48 -23.55 12.42 17.40
CA GLY A 48 -23.91 13.72 16.79
C GLY A 48 -23.34 14.95 17.50
N ILE A 49 -23.27 14.91 18.83
CA ILE A 49 -22.88 16.06 19.67
C ILE A 49 -21.42 15.92 20.12
N GLU A 50 -20.94 14.70 20.34
CA GLU A 50 -19.57 14.42 20.76
C GLU A 50 -18.55 14.63 19.63
N ASP A 51 -18.93 14.36 18.36
CA ASP A 51 -18.05 14.52 17.20
C ASP A 51 -17.60 15.98 16.98
N GLY A 52 -18.47 16.95 17.28
CA GLY A 52 -18.14 18.39 17.17
C GLY A 52 -17.14 18.84 18.24
N VAL A 53 -17.33 18.39 19.48
CA VAL A 53 -16.42 18.68 20.60
C VAL A 53 -15.07 18.00 20.39
N LEU A 54 -15.07 16.77 19.87
CA LEU A 54 -13.85 16.03 19.53
C LEU A 54 -13.08 16.72 18.41
N LEU A 55 -13.78 17.26 17.40
CA LEU A 55 -13.16 18.00 16.31
C LEU A 55 -12.47 19.29 16.82
N GLU A 56 -13.13 20.04 17.69
CA GLU A 56 -12.53 21.24 18.31
C GLU A 56 -11.29 20.89 19.14
N ALA A 57 -11.32 19.78 19.88
CA ALA A 57 -10.16 19.32 20.64
C ALA A 57 -8.98 18.92 19.72
N LEU A 58 -9.24 18.19 18.64
CA LEU A 58 -8.19 17.81 17.68
C LEU A 58 -7.58 19.02 16.95
N LEU A 59 -8.39 20.05 16.66
CA LEU A 59 -7.90 21.29 16.08
C LEU A 59 -6.98 22.04 17.05
N ALA A 60 -7.34 22.09 18.34
CA ALA A 60 -6.48 22.68 19.36
C ALA A 60 -5.13 21.93 19.47
N ASP A 61 -5.17 20.58 19.46
CA ASP A 61 -3.95 19.76 19.48
C ASP A 61 -3.06 20.01 18.24
N MET A 62 -3.66 20.26 17.08
CA MET A 62 -2.92 20.56 15.85
C MET A 62 -2.26 21.95 15.87
N ASP A 63 -2.91 22.95 16.48
CA ASP A 63 -2.40 24.32 16.60
C ASP A 63 -1.20 24.42 17.56
N GLU A 64 -1.07 23.49 18.52
CA GLU A 64 0.07 23.42 19.44
C GLU A 64 1.35 22.83 18.80
N VAL A 65 1.25 22.23 17.61
CA VAL A 65 2.40 21.58 16.96
C VAL A 65 3.28 22.61 16.26
N ASP A 66 4.55 22.72 16.69
CA ASP A 66 5.56 23.55 16.03
C ASP A 66 5.90 23.03 14.63
N THR A 67 5.37 23.70 13.61
CA THR A 67 5.52 23.33 12.20
C THR A 67 6.96 23.43 11.69
N ASP A 68 7.80 24.27 12.30
CA ASP A 68 9.18 24.49 11.86
C ASP A 68 10.11 23.33 12.26
N SER A 69 9.72 22.56 13.27
CA SER A 69 10.44 21.36 13.73
C SER A 69 10.09 20.08 12.95
N LEU A 70 9.11 20.14 12.04
CA LEU A 70 8.58 18.97 11.36
C LEU A 70 9.54 18.43 10.29
N TYR A 71 9.71 17.12 10.29
CA TYR A 71 10.50 16.44 9.25
C TYR A 71 9.66 16.28 7.97
N LEU A 72 10.21 16.69 6.83
CA LEU A 72 9.51 16.54 5.55
C LEU A 72 9.40 15.06 5.16
N MET A 73 8.21 14.50 5.32
CA MET A 73 7.91 13.15 4.83
C MET A 73 8.01 13.09 3.31
N LYS A 74 8.57 11.99 2.80
CA LYS A 74 8.56 11.68 1.38
C LYS A 74 7.23 11.04 1.01
N MET A 75 6.54 11.62 0.04
CA MET A 75 5.39 10.96 -0.57
C MET A 75 5.86 9.69 -1.31
N VAL A 76 5.31 8.55 -0.93
CA VAL A 76 5.57 7.28 -1.61
C VAL A 76 4.73 7.24 -2.88
N SER A 77 5.40 7.14 -4.03
CA SER A 77 4.74 7.00 -5.33
C SER A 77 4.61 5.52 -5.66
N PHE A 78 3.40 5.08 -6.00
CA PHE A 78 3.17 3.68 -6.34
C PHE A 78 3.84 3.31 -7.66
N GLU A 79 4.78 2.38 -7.58
CA GLU A 79 5.41 1.70 -8.72
C GLU A 79 5.16 0.19 -8.63
N LYS A 80 4.57 -0.36 -9.68
CA LYS A 80 4.16 -1.78 -9.79
C LYS A 80 5.26 -2.66 -10.39
N ASP A 81 6.18 -2.07 -11.15
CA ASP A 81 7.20 -2.78 -11.93
C ASP A 81 8.54 -2.94 -11.19
N ASP A 82 8.74 -2.23 -10.09
CA ASP A 82 9.88 -2.40 -9.20
C ASP A 82 9.55 -3.38 -8.06
N ASP A 83 10.21 -4.54 -8.08
CA ASP A 83 10.04 -5.59 -7.06
C ASP A 83 10.78 -5.28 -5.74
N THR A 84 11.61 -4.23 -5.70
CA THR A 84 12.44 -3.87 -4.54
C THR A 84 11.81 -2.84 -3.59
N ASN A 85 10.75 -2.15 -4.03
CA ASN A 85 10.06 -1.11 -3.27
C ASN A 85 9.00 -1.65 -2.28
N PHE A 86 8.78 -2.96 -2.25
CA PHE A 86 7.80 -3.64 -1.38
C PHE A 86 6.33 -3.22 -1.55
N HIS A 87 5.96 -2.42 -2.55
CA HIS A 87 4.57 -1.98 -2.77
C HIS A 87 3.63 -3.17 -3.04
N ILE A 88 3.98 -4.00 -4.02
CA ILE A 88 3.20 -5.20 -4.37
C ILE A 88 3.18 -6.20 -3.21
N ASP A 89 4.28 -6.31 -2.46
CA ASP A 89 4.37 -7.21 -1.31
C ASP A 89 3.47 -6.76 -0.15
N PHE A 90 3.36 -5.45 0.07
CA PHE A 90 2.41 -4.85 1.00
C PHE A 90 0.97 -5.09 0.56
N ILE A 91 0.62 -4.75 -0.69
CA ILE A 91 -0.74 -4.93 -1.22
C ILE A 91 -1.17 -6.40 -1.16
N THR A 92 -0.29 -7.32 -1.58
CA THR A 92 -0.56 -8.77 -1.54
C THR A 92 -0.79 -9.24 -0.12
N SER A 93 0.09 -8.86 0.82
CA SER A 93 -0.03 -9.29 2.21
C SER A 93 -1.27 -8.70 2.89
N CYS A 94 -1.55 -7.42 2.67
CA CYS A 94 -2.72 -6.72 3.22
C CYS A 94 -4.02 -7.33 2.71
N THR A 95 -4.12 -7.52 1.39
CA THR A 95 -5.29 -8.11 0.73
C THR A 95 -5.52 -9.54 1.23
N ASN A 96 -4.47 -10.34 1.34
CA ASN A 96 -4.59 -11.72 1.84
C ASN A 96 -4.99 -11.77 3.31
N LEU A 97 -4.48 -10.87 4.17
CA LEU A 97 -4.93 -10.78 5.57
C LEU A 97 -6.42 -10.43 5.66
N ARG A 98 -6.89 -9.47 4.87
CA ARG A 98 -8.32 -9.14 4.82
C ARG A 98 -9.15 -10.29 4.26
N ALA A 99 -8.66 -10.98 3.24
CA ALA A 99 -9.35 -12.12 2.64
C ALA A 99 -9.58 -13.25 3.66
N LEU A 100 -8.58 -13.53 4.51
CA LEU A 100 -8.68 -14.54 5.57
C LEU A 100 -9.78 -14.19 6.59
N ASN A 101 -9.97 -12.91 6.92
CA ASN A 101 -11.03 -12.48 7.84
C ASN A 101 -12.45 -12.78 7.32
N PHE A 102 -12.64 -12.84 6.00
CA PHE A 102 -13.93 -13.08 5.34
C PHE A 102 -14.00 -14.46 4.65
N ALA A 103 -13.08 -15.38 4.95
CA ALA A 103 -12.97 -16.68 4.30
C ALA A 103 -12.88 -16.64 2.76
N ILE A 104 -12.32 -15.55 2.21
CA ILE A 104 -12.06 -15.38 0.78
C ILE A 104 -10.73 -16.07 0.43
N PRO A 105 -10.63 -16.78 -0.71
CA PRO A 105 -9.37 -17.38 -1.14
C PRO A 105 -8.25 -16.36 -1.30
N THR A 106 -7.04 -16.71 -0.84
CA THR A 106 -5.87 -15.86 -0.99
C THR A 106 -5.41 -15.78 -2.44
N ALA A 107 -4.81 -14.65 -2.81
CA ALA A 107 -4.28 -14.39 -4.14
C ALA A 107 -2.75 -14.42 -4.13
N SER A 108 -2.16 -14.87 -5.24
CA SER A 108 -0.72 -14.82 -5.44
C SER A 108 -0.24 -13.39 -5.71
N ARG A 109 1.04 -13.13 -5.44
CA ARG A 109 1.69 -11.84 -5.74
C ARG A 109 1.47 -11.39 -7.19
N PHE A 110 1.56 -12.33 -8.14
CA PHE A 110 1.35 -12.06 -9.55
C PHE A 110 -0.09 -11.60 -9.84
N LYS A 111 -1.09 -12.29 -9.28
CA LYS A 111 -2.50 -11.92 -9.45
C LYS A 111 -2.77 -10.55 -8.82
N CYS A 112 -2.23 -10.30 -7.63
CA CYS A 112 -2.33 -8.99 -6.99
C CYS A 112 -1.65 -7.88 -7.81
N LYS A 113 -0.49 -8.13 -8.42
CA LYS A 113 0.20 -7.16 -9.28
C LYS A 113 -0.62 -6.79 -10.51
N ILE A 114 -1.24 -7.76 -11.17
CA ILE A 114 -2.11 -7.49 -12.33
C ILE A 114 -3.29 -6.62 -11.92
N MET A 115 -3.97 -6.97 -10.83
CA MET A 115 -5.19 -6.28 -10.40
C MET A 115 -4.91 -4.90 -9.77
N SER A 116 -3.81 -4.73 -9.04
CA SER A 116 -3.46 -3.44 -8.41
C SER A 116 -2.77 -2.47 -9.38
N GLY A 117 -2.17 -3.01 -10.43
CA GLY A 117 -1.44 -2.24 -11.44
C GLY A 117 -2.23 -1.97 -12.71
N ASP A 118 -3.52 -2.33 -12.76
CA ASP A 118 -4.39 -2.28 -13.96
C ASP A 118 -3.68 -2.74 -15.23
N ILE A 119 -3.00 -3.89 -15.14
CA ILE A 119 -2.16 -4.38 -16.24
C ILE A 119 -3.05 -4.93 -17.35
N LEU A 120 -2.99 -4.29 -18.52
CA LEU A 120 -3.59 -4.80 -19.74
C LEU A 120 -2.77 -5.97 -20.29
N PRO A 121 -3.38 -7.15 -20.51
CA PRO A 121 -2.67 -8.26 -21.14
C PRO A 121 -2.36 -7.92 -22.60
N ALA A 122 -1.10 -8.05 -22.99
CA ALA A 122 -0.63 -7.82 -24.36
C ALA A 122 0.30 -8.96 -24.81
N VAL A 123 0.15 -9.38 -26.07
CA VAL A 123 1.00 -10.39 -26.72
C VAL A 123 1.37 -9.88 -28.10
N VAL A 124 2.63 -10.04 -28.50
CA VAL A 124 3.16 -9.50 -29.76
C VAL A 124 2.38 -9.97 -30.99
N THR A 125 1.79 -11.17 -30.97
CA THR A 125 1.07 -11.75 -32.10
C THR A 125 -0.18 -10.95 -32.49
N THR A 126 -0.95 -10.43 -31.52
CA THR A 126 -2.13 -9.62 -31.82
C THR A 126 -1.73 -8.25 -32.36
N THR A 127 -0.68 -7.65 -31.81
CA THR A 127 -0.09 -6.40 -32.33
C THR A 127 0.38 -6.56 -33.77
N SER A 128 1.12 -7.63 -34.09
CA SER A 128 1.60 -7.89 -35.45
C SER A 128 0.46 -8.07 -36.46
N ILE A 129 -0.61 -8.79 -36.09
CA ILE A 129 -1.79 -8.97 -36.95
C ILE A 129 -2.50 -7.63 -37.19
N ILE A 130 -2.74 -6.85 -36.13
CA ILE A 130 -3.42 -5.56 -36.24
C ILE A 130 -2.60 -4.60 -37.12
N THR A 131 -1.28 -4.51 -36.89
CA THR A 131 -0.40 -3.67 -37.71
C THR A 131 -0.41 -4.11 -39.18
N GLY A 132 -0.33 -5.42 -39.46
CA GLY A 132 -0.40 -5.92 -40.84
C GLY A 132 -1.72 -5.60 -41.55
N LEU A 133 -2.85 -5.65 -40.84
CA LEU A 133 -4.16 -5.23 -41.37
C LEU A 133 -4.18 -3.72 -41.67
N VAL A 134 -3.63 -2.90 -40.77
CA VAL A 134 -3.51 -1.44 -40.94
C VAL A 134 -2.64 -1.11 -42.15
N GLU A 135 -1.52 -1.81 -42.35
CA GLU A 135 -0.64 -1.66 -43.51
C GLU A 135 -1.34 -2.04 -44.83
N MET A 136 -2.20 -3.07 -44.83
CA MET A 136 -3.00 -3.40 -46.02
C MET A 136 -4.04 -2.32 -46.35
N GLU A 137 -4.65 -1.71 -45.35
CA GLU A 137 -5.59 -0.59 -45.56
C GLU A 137 -4.87 0.66 -46.06
N LEU A 138 -3.64 0.89 -45.62
CA LEU A 138 -2.81 2.01 -46.06
C LEU A 138 -2.63 2.03 -47.58
N TYR A 139 -2.49 0.87 -48.22
CA TYR A 139 -2.41 0.77 -49.68
C TYR A 139 -3.66 1.25 -50.44
N LYS A 140 -4.82 1.37 -49.80
CA LYS A 140 -6.04 1.89 -50.45
C LYS A 140 -6.12 3.42 -50.43
N ILE A 141 -5.38 4.05 -49.51
CA ILE A 141 -5.36 5.51 -49.33
C ILE A 141 -4.26 6.13 -50.21
N LEU A 142 -3.20 5.37 -50.50
CA LEU A 142 -2.13 5.71 -51.44
C LEU A 142 -2.58 5.50 -52.90
#